data_AF-A0A7X3ZAK8-F1
#
_entry.id   AF-A0A7X3ZAK8-F1
#
_cell.length_a   1.000
_cell.length_b   1.000
_cell.length_c   1.000
_cell.angle_alpha   90.00
_cell.angle_beta   90.00
_cell.angle_gamma   90.00
#
_symmetry.space_group_name_H-M   'P 1'
#
loop_
_entity.id
_entity.type
_entity.pdbx_description
1 polymer ?
#
loop_
_entity_poly.entity_id
_entity_poly.type
_entity_poly.pdbx_seq_one_letter_code
_entity_poly.pdbx_strand_id
1 'polypeptide(L)' 'PDCLELTAALEDGTVMGIRHRNHPIEGVQFHPESIRSEHGHAMLQNFLKSVPEPA' A
#
# COMPACT_ATOMS: atom_id res chain seq x y z
N PRO A 1 -13.89 7.45 -1.16
CA PRO A 1 -13.74 8.59 -0.22
C PRO A 1 -12.73 9.59 -0.78
N ASP A 2 -12.98 10.89 -0.68
CA ASP A 2 -12.14 11.92 -1.33
C ASP A 2 -10.73 12.00 -0.74
N CYS A 3 -10.56 11.59 0.52
CA CYS A 3 -9.27 11.53 1.20
C CYS A 3 -8.35 10.39 0.72
N LEU A 4 -8.84 9.49 -0.13
CA LEU A 4 -8.10 8.35 -0.66
C LEU A 4 -7.79 8.53 -2.16
N GLU A 5 -6.68 7.96 -2.57
CA GLU A 5 -6.21 7.87 -3.96
C GLU A 5 -6.01 6.39 -4.33
N LEU A 6 -6.40 6.02 -5.54
CA LEU A 6 -6.24 4.67 -6.07
C LEU A 6 -4.78 4.47 -6.51
N THR A 7 -4.12 3.42 -6.01
CA THR A 7 -2.73 3.10 -6.36
C THR A 7 -2.59 1.82 -7.18
N ALA A 8 -3.57 0.92 -7.12
CA ALA A 8 -3.61 -0.28 -7.95
C ALA A 8 -5.07 -0.73 -8.19
N ALA A 9 -5.34 -1.21 -9.40
CA ALA A 9 -6.61 -1.81 -9.79
C ALA A 9 -6.41 -2.94 -10.81
N LEU A 10 -7.40 -3.84 -10.89
CA LEU A 10 -7.53 -4.82 -11.97
C LEU A 10 -8.25 -4.21 -13.18
N GLU A 11 -8.21 -4.91 -14.32
CA GLU A 11 -8.85 -4.48 -15.57
C GLU A 11 -10.37 -4.34 -15.45
N ASP A 12 -10.99 -5.11 -14.55
CA ASP A 12 -12.43 -5.04 -14.25
C ASP A 12 -12.81 -3.88 -13.32
N GLY A 13 -11.84 -3.07 -12.91
CA GLY A 13 -12.03 -1.94 -11.99
C GLY A 13 -11.98 -2.31 -10.51
N THR A 14 -11.70 -3.57 -10.17
CA THR A 14 -11.53 -3.98 -8.76
C THR A 14 -10.34 -3.25 -8.16
N VAL A 15 -10.59 -2.54 -7.06
CA VAL A 15 -9.55 -1.78 -6.33
C VAL A 15 -8.66 -2.77 -5.57
N MET A 16 -7.35 -2.69 -5.82
CA MET A 16 -6.35 -3.56 -5.20
C MET A 16 -5.42 -2.81 -4.25
N GLY A 17 -5.29 -1.50 -4.42
CA GLY A 17 -4.44 -0.65 -3.58
C GLY A 17 -4.96 0.78 -3.48
N ILE A 18 -4.81 1.36 -2.30
CA ILE A 18 -5.19 2.74 -1.99
C ILE A 18 -4.15 3.41 -1.10
N ARG A 19 -4.11 4.74 -1.19
CA ARG A 19 -3.27 5.63 -0.40
C ARG A 19 -4.10 6.73 0.23
N HIS A 20 -3.83 7.10 1.47
CA HIS A 20 -4.37 8.34 2.02
C HIS A 20 -3.58 9.55 1.51
N ARG A 21 -4.27 10.60 1.06
CA ARG A 21 -3.61 11.78 0.44
C ARG A 21 -2.68 12.53 1.39
N ASN A 22 -3.05 12.61 2.67
CA ASN A 22 -2.40 13.47 3.66
C ASN A 22 -1.72 12.72 4.81
N HIS A 23 -1.82 11.38 4.86
CA HIS A 23 -1.32 10.57 5.98
C HIS A 23 -0.53 9.39 5.42
N PRO A 24 0.50 8.90 6.14
CA PRO A 24 1.31 7.77 5.68
C PRO A 24 0.54 6.45 5.90
N ILE A 25 -0.57 6.30 5.18
CA ILE A 25 -1.46 5.15 5.23
C ILE A 25 -1.57 4.59 3.81
N GLU A 26 -1.17 3.34 3.67
CA GLU A 26 -1.29 2.54 2.44
C GLU A 26 -2.17 1.33 2.74
N GLY A 27 -3.07 0.98 1.83
CA GLY A 27 -3.93 -0.19 1.93
C GLY A 27 -3.76 -1.06 0.68
N VAL A 28 -3.63 -2.37 0.86
CA VAL A 28 -3.53 -3.36 -0.23
C VAL A 28 -4.47 -4.53 0.05
N GLN A 29 -5.06 -5.10 -0.99
CA GLN A 29 -5.97 -6.25 -0.88
C GLN A 29 -5.26 -7.60 -0.84
N PHE A 30 -3.97 -7.64 -1.21
CA PHE A 30 -3.14 -8.84 -1.14
C PHE A 30 -2.33 -8.86 0.16
N HIS A 31 -1.61 -9.97 0.37
CA HIS A 31 -0.82 -10.24 1.57
C HIS A 31 0.69 -10.00 1.31
N PRO A 32 1.21 -8.76 1.41
CA PRO A 32 2.64 -8.49 1.21
C PRO A 32 3.54 -9.17 2.26
N GLU A 33 2.98 -9.59 3.39
CA GLU A 33 3.67 -10.33 4.44
C GLU A 33 3.92 -11.81 4.09
N SER A 34 3.20 -12.35 3.11
CA SER A 34 3.33 -13.76 2.72
C SER A 34 4.67 -14.04 2.07
N ILE A 35 5.32 -15.16 2.44
CA ILE A 35 6.59 -15.61 1.85
C ILE A 35 6.50 -15.83 0.33
N ARG A 36 5.30 -16.07 -0.20
CA ARG A 36 5.05 -16.28 -1.63
C ARG A 36 4.89 -14.98 -2.42
N SER A 37 4.86 -13.83 -1.76
CA SER A 37 4.75 -12.52 -2.40
C SER A 37 6.15 -12.05 -2.84
N GLU A 38 6.47 -12.21 -4.13
CA GLU A 38 7.80 -11.95 -4.71
C GLU A 38 8.38 -10.57 -4.35
N HIS A 39 7.53 -9.54 -4.25
CA HIS A 39 7.94 -8.18 -3.91
C HIS A 39 7.43 -7.70 -2.54
N GLY A 40 6.86 -8.60 -1.72
CA GLY A 40 6.22 -8.26 -0.46
C GLY A 40 7.14 -7.54 0.53
N HIS A 41 8.36 -8.08 0.72
CA HIS A 41 9.37 -7.47 1.60
C HIS A 41 9.82 -6.08 1.11
N ALA A 42 9.96 -5.90 -0.21
CA ALA A 42 10.32 -4.61 -0.78
C ALA A 42 9.22 -3.57 -0.57
N MET A 43 7.95 -3.96 -0.72
CA MET A 43 6.80 -3.09 -0.43
C MET A 43 6.79 -2.65 1.04
N LEU A 44 6.97 -3.58 1.97
CA LEU A 44 7.04 -3.27 3.40
C LEU A 44 8.23 -2.33 3.71
N GLN A 45 9.40 -2.58 3.12
CA GLN A 45 10.56 -1.71 3.30
C GLN A 45 10.31 -0.29 2.77
N ASN A 46 9.66 -0.17 1.61
CA ASN A 46 9.32 1.14 1.04
C ASN A 46 8.35 1.91 1.92
N PHE A 47 7.37 1.22 2.50
CA PHE A 47 6.46 1.81 3.48
C PHE A 47 7.23 2.29 4.71
N LEU A 48 8.06 1.44 5.32
CA LEU A 48 8.83 1.82 6.51
C LEU A 48 9.77 3.02 6.27
N LYS A 49 10.32 3.17 5.06
CA LYS A 49 11.15 4.33 4.69
C LYS A 49 10.36 5.62 4.48
N SER A 50 9.05 5.54 4.23
CA SER A 50 8.22 6.71 3.95
C SER A 50 7.53 7.25 5.20
N VAL A 51 7.40 6.45 6.26
CA VAL A 51 6.91 6.90 7.57
C VAL A 51 8.02 7.64 8.31
N PRO A 52 7.74 8.78 8.97
CA PRO A 52 8.70 9.42 9.86
C PRO A 52 8.98 8.53 11.08
N GLU A 53 10.22 8.57 11.56
CA GLU A 53 10.61 7.93 12.82
C GLU A 53 9.71 8.45 13.96
N PRO A 54 9.11 7.57 14.77
CA PRO A 54 8.39 7.99 15.96
C PRO A 54 9.35 8.70 16.92
N ALA A 55 8.93 9.86 17.42
CA ALA A 55 9.68 10.68 18.38
C ALA A 55 9.81 10.01 19.75
#